data_AF-A0A2J8AFC4-F1
#
_entry.id   AF-A0A2J8AFC4-F1
#
_cell.length_a   1.000
_cell.length_b   1.000
_cell.length_c   1.000
_cell.angle_alpha   90.00
_cell.angle_beta   90.00
_cell.angle_gamma   90.00
#
_symmetry.space_group_name_H-M   'P 1'
#
loop_
_entity.id
_entity.type
_entity.pdbx_description
1 polymer ?
#
loop_
_entity_poly.entity_id
_entity_poly.type
_entity_poly.pdbx_seq_one_letter_code
_entity_poly.pdbx_strand_id
1 'polypeptide(L)'
;MLAHPCVCMQLMLTNSVVLFQRQPFIEYFYRSLKPWVHYIPFWNETGRDMDDVYAVVGELRRRDAREPAAVQAIVAEAQSFAIRFTLAPARFQYLKQALQSYKELFGPSMDSFLESFVAGLRARGFAIA
;
A
#
# COMPACT_ATOMS: atom_id res chain seq x y z
N MET A 1 2.64 -14.63 -13.48
CA MET A 1 3.07 -13.52 -12.60
C MET A 1 1.82 -12.82 -12.11
N LEU A 2 1.17 -13.35 -11.06
CA LEU A 2 -0.12 -12.85 -10.59
C LEU A 2 0.12 -11.78 -9.54
N ALA A 3 0.03 -10.51 -9.95
CA ALA A 3 -0.16 -9.41 -9.02
C ALA A 3 -1.55 -9.55 -8.42
N HIS A 4 -1.67 -9.88 -7.13
CA HIS A 4 -2.90 -9.64 -6.35
C HIS A 4 -2.59 -8.79 -5.10
N PRO A 5 -2.37 -7.47 -5.27
CA PRO A 5 -2.02 -6.56 -4.19
C PRO A 5 -3.24 -5.79 -3.64
N CYS A 6 -4.38 -5.79 -4.37
CA CYS A 6 -5.56 -5.00 -4.03
C CYS A 6 -6.27 -5.43 -2.74
N VAL A 7 -6.08 -6.69 -2.31
CA VAL A 7 -6.82 -7.28 -1.19
C VAL A 7 -6.41 -6.65 0.15
N CYS A 8 -5.12 -6.40 0.38
CA CYS A 8 -4.66 -5.81 1.64
C CYS A 8 -5.31 -4.43 1.89
N MET A 9 -5.34 -3.60 0.85
CA MET A 9 -6.03 -2.31 0.89
C MET A 9 -7.53 -2.46 1.17
N GLN A 10 -8.21 -3.38 0.47
CA GLN A 10 -9.64 -3.60 0.67
C GLN A 10 -9.96 -4.05 2.10
N LEU A 11 -9.12 -4.91 2.69
CA LEU A 11 -9.27 -5.37 4.06
C LEU A 11 -9.08 -4.22 5.07
N MET A 12 -8.16 -3.29 4.84
CA MET A 12 -7.97 -2.13 5.73
C MET A 12 -9.15 -1.15 5.72
N LEU A 13 -9.97 -1.15 4.67
CA LEU A 13 -11.20 -0.35 4.62
C LEU A 13 -12.36 -0.97 5.40
N THR A 14 -12.21 -2.21 5.87
CA THR A 14 -13.24 -2.89 6.67
C THR A 14 -13.07 -2.59 8.16
N ASN A 15 -14.11 -2.79 8.96
CA ASN A 15 -14.04 -2.66 10.42
C ASN A 15 -13.48 -3.94 11.05
N SER A 16 -12.29 -4.35 10.61
CA SER A 16 -11.65 -5.60 11.02
C SER A 16 -10.16 -5.42 11.20
N VAL A 17 -9.59 -6.20 12.12
CA VAL A 17 -8.14 -6.25 12.32
C VAL A 17 -7.50 -6.99 11.15
N VAL A 18 -6.49 -6.37 10.54
CA VAL A 18 -5.75 -6.98 9.44
C VAL A 18 -4.55 -7.74 10.00
N LEU A 19 -4.54 -9.05 9.83
CA LEU A 19 -3.37 -9.89 10.00
C LEU A 19 -2.58 -9.90 8.70
N PHE A 20 -1.30 -9.56 8.75
CA PHE A 20 -0.46 -9.48 7.55
C PHE A 20 0.77 -10.37 7.69
N GLN A 21 0.92 -11.32 6.78
CA GLN A 21 2.08 -12.18 6.74
C GLN A 21 3.31 -11.36 6.35
N ARG A 22 4.42 -11.54 7.07
CA ARG A 22 5.70 -10.96 6.65
C ARG A 22 6.13 -11.63 5.35
N GLN A 23 6.22 -10.84 4.29
CA GLN A 23 6.55 -11.28 2.94
C GLN A 23 7.46 -10.26 2.25
N PRO A 24 8.30 -10.68 1.28
CA PRO A 24 9.23 -9.78 0.59
C PRO A 24 8.56 -8.90 -0.48
N PHE A 25 7.28 -9.15 -0.80
CA PHE A 25 6.55 -8.38 -1.80
C PHE A 25 6.15 -7.01 -1.26
N ILE A 26 6.47 -5.96 -2.02
CA ILE A 26 6.27 -4.57 -1.60
C ILE A 26 5.38 -3.85 -2.61
N GLU A 27 4.33 -3.21 -2.11
CA GLU A 27 3.57 -2.20 -2.84
C GLU A 27 4.03 -0.79 -2.47
N TYR A 28 3.66 0.19 -3.30
CA TYR A 28 4.08 1.58 -3.14
C TYR A 28 3.73 2.18 -1.75
N PHE A 29 2.65 1.73 -1.11
CA PHE A 29 2.22 2.23 0.20
C PHE A 29 2.71 1.39 1.39
N TYR A 30 3.27 0.19 1.18
CA TYR A 30 3.68 -0.69 2.27
C TYR A 30 4.78 -0.09 3.14
N ARG A 31 5.65 0.76 2.57
CA ARG A 31 6.69 1.46 3.33
C ARG A 31 6.12 2.41 4.39
N SER A 32 4.90 2.89 4.19
CA SER A 32 4.22 3.76 5.15
C SER A 32 3.37 2.98 6.15
N LEU A 33 3.21 1.67 5.97
CA LEU A 33 2.52 0.82 6.92
C LEU A 33 3.41 0.50 8.11
N LYS A 34 2.87 0.69 9.33
CA LYS A 34 3.58 0.41 10.58
C LYS A 34 2.98 -0.82 11.25
N PRO A 35 3.80 -1.82 11.61
CA PRO A 35 3.31 -2.99 12.36
C PRO A 35 2.79 -2.53 13.73
N TRP A 36 1.75 -3.20 14.21
CA TRP A 36 1.02 -2.89 15.46
C TRP A 36 0.29 -1.54 15.49
N VAL A 37 0.30 -0.79 14.38
CA VAL A 37 -0.46 0.46 14.22
C VAL A 37 -1.55 0.29 13.16
N HIS A 38 -1.19 -0.23 11.98
CA HIS A 38 -2.15 -0.44 10.88
C HIS A 38 -2.49 -1.92 10.63
N TYR A 39 -1.65 -2.83 11.10
CA TYR A 39 -1.83 -4.27 10.91
C TYR A 39 -1.04 -5.05 11.96
N ILE A 40 -1.37 -6.32 12.16
CA ILE A 40 -0.63 -7.22 13.05
C ILE A 40 0.23 -8.18 12.21
N PRO A 41 1.57 -8.13 12.35
CA PRO A 41 2.45 -9.03 11.61
C PRO A 41 2.36 -10.46 12.17
N PHE A 42 2.46 -11.46 11.29
CA PHE A 42 2.69 -12.86 11.69
C PHE A 42 3.68 -13.56 10.75
N TRP A 43 4.26 -14.67 11.20
CA TRP A 43 5.14 -15.52 10.42
C TRP A 43 4.43 -16.82 10.03
N ASN A 44 4.76 -17.35 8.85
CA ASN A 44 4.15 -18.58 8.33
C ASN A 44 4.99 -19.84 8.59
N GLU A 45 6.23 -19.67 9.05
CA GLU A 45 7.11 -20.78 9.40
C GLU A 45 6.84 -21.19 10.85
N THR A 46 6.41 -22.44 11.03
CA THR A 46 6.31 -23.11 12.32
C THR A 46 7.71 -23.40 12.88
N GLY A 47 8.48 -22.35 13.15
CA GLY A 47 9.78 -22.40 13.81
C GLY A 47 9.64 -21.98 15.27
N ARG A 48 10.43 -22.59 16.16
CA ARG A 48 10.32 -22.54 17.63
C ARG A 48 10.26 -21.14 18.29
N ASP A 49 10.56 -20.07 17.56
CA ASP A 49 10.73 -18.71 18.11
C ASP A 49 9.90 -17.61 17.41
N MET A 50 8.94 -17.96 16.56
CA MET A 50 8.23 -16.98 15.71
C MET A 50 6.70 -17.05 15.89
N ASP A 51 6.07 -15.89 15.94
CA ASP A 51 4.62 -15.72 16.15
C ASP A 51 3.78 -16.43 15.06
N ASP A 52 3.46 -17.70 15.30
CA ASP A 52 2.51 -18.50 14.52
C ASP A 52 1.14 -17.83 14.53
N VAL A 53 0.39 -17.92 13.42
CA VAL A 53 -0.91 -17.27 13.23
C VAL A 53 -1.88 -17.62 14.36
N TYR A 54 -1.84 -18.86 14.87
CA TYR A 54 -2.68 -19.27 15.99
C TYR A 54 -2.31 -18.57 17.30
N ALA A 55 -1.02 -18.38 17.57
CA ALA A 55 -0.53 -17.66 18.74
C ALA A 55 -0.93 -16.18 18.68
N VAL A 56 -0.78 -15.55 17.51
CA VAL A 56 -1.20 -14.16 17.25
C VAL A 56 -2.71 -13.99 17.44
N VAL A 57 -3.52 -14.86 16.85
CA VAL A 57 -4.99 -14.81 17.01
C VAL A 57 -5.38 -15.02 18.47
N GLY A 58 -4.74 -15.97 19.16
CA GLY A 58 -4.98 -16.22 20.58
C GLY A 58 -4.65 -15.00 21.45
N GLU A 59 -3.52 -14.33 21.19
CA GLU A 59 -3.15 -13.12 21.92
C GLU A 59 -4.08 -11.95 21.58
N LEU A 60 -4.47 -11.78 20.32
CA LEU A 60 -5.42 -10.75 19.93
C LEU A 60 -6.77 -10.94 20.60
N ARG A 61 -7.28 -12.17 20.71
CA ARG A 61 -8.52 -12.45 21.45
C ARG A 61 -8.41 -12.12 22.93
N ARG A 62 -7.28 -12.47 23.57
CA ARG A 62 -7.03 -12.12 24.97
C ARG A 62 -6.93 -10.61 25.15
N ARG A 63 -6.25 -9.92 24.24
CA ARG A 63 -6.09 -8.46 24.26
C ARG A 63 -7.41 -7.75 24.01
N ASP A 64 -8.23 -8.22 23.07
CA ASP A 64 -9.57 -7.68 22.81
C ASP A 64 -10.49 -7.85 24.03
N ALA A 65 -10.40 -8.97 24.74
CA ALA A 65 -11.15 -9.20 25.98
C ALA A 65 -10.68 -8.30 27.15
N ARG A 66 -9.39 -7.98 27.24
CA ARG A 66 -8.83 -7.12 28.31
C ARG A 66 -8.93 -5.63 27.99
N GLU A 67 -8.66 -5.26 26.74
CA GLU A 67 -8.44 -3.89 26.26
C GLU A 67 -9.02 -3.72 24.84
N PRO A 68 -10.35 -3.80 24.68
CA PRO A 68 -11.00 -3.71 23.37
C PRO A 68 -10.68 -2.40 22.65
N ALA A 69 -10.56 -1.30 23.40
CA ALA A 69 -10.21 0.02 22.86
C ALA A 69 -8.85 0.03 22.15
N ALA A 70 -7.87 -0.75 22.62
CA ALA A 70 -6.55 -0.82 21.99
C ALA A 70 -6.61 -1.55 20.64
N VAL A 71 -7.45 -2.58 20.52
CA VAL A 71 -7.66 -3.31 19.26
C VAL A 71 -8.44 -2.44 18.27
N GLN A 72 -9.47 -1.73 18.74
CA GLN A 72 -10.24 -0.80 17.92
C GLN A 72 -9.40 0.37 17.42
N ALA A 73 -8.44 0.86 18.20
CA ALA A 73 -7.51 1.90 17.76
C ALA A 73 -6.69 1.46 16.54
N ILE A 74 -6.24 0.20 16.50
CA ILE A 74 -5.51 -0.35 15.34
C ILE A 74 -6.40 -0.38 14.10
N VAL A 75 -7.67 -0.79 14.27
CA VAL A 75 -8.65 -0.80 13.16
C VAL A 75 -8.90 0.62 12.63
N ALA A 76 -9.10 1.58 13.54
CA ALA A 76 -9.33 2.98 13.18
C ALA A 76 -8.14 3.60 12.43
N GLU A 77 -6.91 3.33 12.89
CA GLU A 77 -5.69 3.79 12.23
C GLU A 77 -5.51 3.14 10.85
N ALA A 78 -5.79 1.85 10.71
CA ALA A 78 -5.75 1.15 9.43
C ALA A 78 -6.74 1.76 8.41
N GLN A 79 -7.99 2.02 8.85
CA GLN A 79 -9.01 2.64 8.02
C GLN A 79 -8.65 4.06 7.62
N SER A 80 -8.19 4.87 8.58
CA SER A 80 -7.74 6.24 8.35
C SER A 80 -6.63 6.28 7.30
N PHE A 81 -5.63 5.39 7.44
CA PHE A 81 -4.56 5.24 6.46
C PHE A 81 -5.09 4.87 5.07
N ALA A 82 -5.95 3.87 4.99
CA ALA A 82 -6.49 3.39 3.71
C ALA A 82 -7.30 4.48 3.00
N ILE A 83 -8.22 5.14 3.69
CA ILE A 83 -9.03 6.23 3.13
C ILE A 83 -8.12 7.36 2.60
N ARG A 84 -7.06 7.70 3.32
CA ARG A 84 -6.20 8.82 2.97
C ARG A 84 -5.24 8.54 1.82
N PHE A 85 -4.64 7.35 1.78
CA PHE A 85 -3.48 7.08 0.92
C PHE A 85 -3.70 6.05 -0.18
N THR A 86 -4.81 5.32 -0.13
CA THR A 86 -4.99 4.18 -1.03
C THR A 86 -6.12 4.38 -2.04
N LEU A 87 -7.02 5.34 -1.83
CA LEU A 87 -8.08 5.70 -2.79
C LEU A 87 -7.54 6.22 -4.13
N ALA A 88 -8.38 6.20 -5.16
CA ALA A 88 -8.01 6.59 -6.53
C ALA A 88 -7.33 7.98 -6.62
N PRO A 89 -7.79 9.05 -5.96
CA PRO A 89 -7.12 10.34 -6.02
C PRO A 89 -5.68 10.30 -5.48
N ALA A 90 -5.46 9.60 -4.35
CA ALA A 90 -4.13 9.44 -3.76
C ALA A 90 -3.20 8.62 -4.67
N ARG A 91 -3.73 7.58 -5.31
CA ARG A 91 -3.02 6.78 -6.32
C ARG A 91 -2.57 7.63 -7.51
N PHE A 92 -3.46 8.47 -8.04
CA PHE A 92 -3.13 9.37 -9.15
C PHE A 92 -2.05 10.37 -8.77
N GLN A 93 -2.11 10.94 -7.56
CA GLN A 93 -1.07 11.85 -7.07
C GLN A 93 0.28 11.14 -6.92
N TYR A 94 0.30 9.93 -6.34
CA TYR A 94 1.50 9.13 -6.24
C TYR A 94 2.11 8.83 -7.61
N LEU A 95 1.30 8.36 -8.57
CA LEU A 95 1.76 8.05 -9.92
C LEU A 95 2.28 9.31 -10.63
N LYS A 96 1.57 10.42 -10.53
CA LYS A 96 2.00 11.71 -11.09
C LYS A 96 3.37 12.11 -10.54
N GLN A 97 3.53 12.09 -9.22
CA GLN A 97 4.80 12.47 -8.58
C GLN A 97 5.93 11.50 -8.93
N ALA A 98 5.64 10.19 -9.02
CA ALA A 98 6.61 9.19 -9.43
C ALA A 98 7.10 9.42 -10.87
N LEU A 99 6.19 9.70 -11.82
CA LEU A 99 6.53 10.02 -13.20
C LEU A 99 7.31 11.32 -13.33
N GLN A 100 6.94 12.35 -12.56
CA GLN A 100 7.67 13.62 -12.51
C GLN A 100 9.09 13.43 -11.98
N SER A 101 9.23 12.71 -10.85
CA SER A 101 10.54 12.41 -10.25
C SER A 101 11.39 11.54 -11.19
N TYR A 102 10.77 10.60 -11.91
CA TYR A 102 11.47 9.78 -12.90
C TYR A 102 11.97 10.62 -14.08
N LYS A 103 11.15 11.54 -14.59
CA LYS A 103 11.53 12.48 -15.64
C LYS A 103 12.73 13.32 -15.24
N GLU A 104 12.78 13.80 -13.99
CA GLU A 104 13.90 14.61 -13.46
C GLU A 104 15.26 13.87 -13.54
N LEU A 105 15.27 12.53 -13.49
CA LEU A 105 16.51 11.74 -13.61
C LEU A 105 17.22 11.91 -14.95
N PHE A 106 16.50 12.34 -15.99
CA PHE A 106 17.01 12.53 -17.35
C PHE A 106 17.25 14.01 -17.70
N GLY A 107 16.96 14.92 -16.76
CA GLY A 107 17.12 16.35 -16.95
C GLY A 107 16.39 16.90 -18.19
N PRO A 108 16.94 17.94 -18.85
CA PRO A 108 16.30 18.60 -19.99
C PRO A 108 16.12 17.71 -21.23
N SER A 109 16.86 16.59 -21.32
CA SER A 109 16.83 15.71 -22.48
C SER A 109 15.48 15.01 -22.66
N MET A 110 14.82 14.66 -21.56
CA MET A 110 13.52 14.01 -21.59
C MET A 110 12.40 14.96 -22.02
N ASP A 111 12.50 16.24 -21.65
CA ASP A 111 11.55 17.27 -22.10
C ASP A 111 11.54 17.40 -23.62
N SER A 112 12.73 17.56 -24.22
CA SER A 112 12.87 17.66 -25.67
C SER A 112 12.39 16.40 -26.40
N PHE A 113 12.69 15.22 -25.85
CA PHE A 113 12.17 13.96 -26.38
C PHE A 113 10.64 13.89 -26.33
N LEU A 114 10.03 14.23 -25.19
CA LEU A 114 8.58 14.19 -25.02
C LEU A 114 7.88 15.18 -25.95
N GLU A 115 8.40 16.39 -26.10
CA GLU A 115 7.87 17.41 -27.00
C GLU A 115 7.88 16.93 -28.46
N SER A 116 9.02 16.40 -28.93
CA SER A 116 9.15 15.87 -30.29
C SER A 116 8.25 14.67 -30.53
N PHE A 117 8.14 13.77 -29.55
CA PHE A 117 7.28 12.59 -29.62
C PHE A 117 5.79 12.98 -29.68
N VAL A 118 5.34 13.90 -28.82
CA VAL A 118 3.94 14.39 -28.81
C VAL A 118 3.61 15.13 -30.11
N ALA A 119 4.53 15.94 -30.62
CA ALA A 119 4.36 16.59 -31.92
C ALA A 119 4.17 15.57 -33.05
N GLY A 120 4.97 14.49 -33.06
CA GLY A 120 4.84 13.39 -34.02
C GLY A 120 3.50 12.65 -33.91
N LEU A 121 2.98 12.45 -32.70
CA LEU A 121 1.66 11.85 -32.51
C LEU A 121 0.53 12.76 -32.99
N ARG A 122 0.60 14.07 -32.69
CA ARG A 122 -0.37 15.04 -33.21
C ARG A 122 -0.38 15.11 -34.74
N ALA A 123 0.80 15.06 -35.37
CA ALA A 123 0.92 15.00 -36.83
C ALA A 123 0.27 13.74 -37.44
N ARG A 124 0.19 12.64 -36.67
CA ARG A 124 -0.50 11.40 -37.04
C ARG A 124 -2.00 11.40 -36.72
N GLY A 125 -2.55 12.53 -36.25
CA GLY A 125 -3.98 12.70 -35.99
C GLY A 125 -4.45 12.31 -34.58
N PHE A 126 -3.53 12.05 -33.63
CA PHE A 126 -3.91 11.76 -32.26
C PHE A 126 -4.30 13.04 -31.49
N ALA A 127 -5.49 13.07 -30.91
CA ALA A 127 -5.97 14.16 -30.06
C ALA A 127 -5.41 14.01 -28.63
N ILE A 128 -4.26 14.63 -28.38
CA ILE A 128 -3.62 14.68 -27.05
C ILE A 128 -3.84 16.07 -26.47
N ALA A 129 -4.73 16.15 -25.48
CA ALA A 129 -5.06 17.35 -24.70
C ALA A 129 -3.93 17.73 -23.74
#